data_AF-A0A843CR25-F1
#
_entry.id   AF-A0A843CR25-F1
#
_cell.length_a   1.000
_cell.length_b   1.000
_cell.length_c   1.000
_cell.angle_alpha   90.00
_cell.angle_beta   90.00
_cell.angle_gamma   90.00
#
_symmetry.space_group_name_H-M   'P 1'
#
loop_
_entity.id
_entity.type
_entity.pdbx_description
1 polymer ?
#
loop_
_entity_poly.entity_id
_entity_poly.type
_entity_poly.pdbx_seq_one_letter_code
_entity_poly.pdbx_strand_id
1 'polypeptide(L)'
;MLKVELKMLPGEAEAAARFLQSHIKGQIEVHGNQVQLGDEQASEVKLLLHKFLRREGLTGYRVLSQAGIIRITPDNRERPHEQPRDDKVRGVAPFPPLSQERLPLMNVV
;
A
#
# COMPACT_ATOMS: atom_id res chain seq x y z
N MET A 1 -21.54 9.20 2.41
CA MET A 1 -20.86 9.16 3.72
C MET A 1 -19.97 7.93 3.79
N LEU A 2 -18.69 8.07 4.16
CA LEU A 2 -17.75 6.97 4.32
C LEU A 2 -17.74 6.46 5.77
N LYS A 3 -17.75 5.13 5.94
CA LYS A 3 -17.62 4.47 7.24
C LYS A 3 -16.37 3.61 7.30
N VAL A 4 -15.65 3.64 8.41
CA VAL A 4 -14.47 2.83 8.67
C VAL A 4 -14.77 1.92 9.85
N GLU A 5 -14.64 0.62 9.68
CA GLU A 5 -14.84 -0.38 10.72
C GLU A 5 -13.51 -0.97 11.19
N LEU A 6 -13.20 -0.74 12.46
CA LEU A 6 -11.98 -1.18 13.15
C LEU A 6 -12.23 -2.37 14.09
N LYS A 7 -13.36 -3.06 13.92
CA LYS A 7 -13.81 -4.16 14.79
C LYS A 7 -12.82 -5.32 14.90
N MET A 8 -12.02 -5.55 13.87
CA MET A 8 -11.03 -6.65 13.81
C MET A 8 -9.68 -6.29 14.47
N LEU A 9 -9.53 -5.09 15.04
CA LEU A 9 -8.35 -4.65 15.78
C LEU A 9 -8.69 -4.40 17.27
N PRO A 10 -9.01 -5.45 18.06
CA PRO A 10 -9.22 -5.28 19.50
C PRO A 10 -7.89 -4.89 20.16
N GLY A 11 -7.80 -3.66 20.67
CA GLY A 11 -6.59 -3.06 21.25
C GLY A 11 -6.13 -1.82 20.48
N GLU A 12 -6.03 -1.94 19.15
CA GLU A 12 -5.51 -0.87 18.28
C GLU A 12 -6.59 0.01 17.64
N ALA A 13 -7.88 -0.29 17.86
CA ALA A 13 -8.99 0.48 17.29
C ALA A 13 -8.98 1.95 17.74
N GLU A 14 -8.71 2.24 19.01
CA GLU A 14 -8.64 3.62 19.52
C GLU A 14 -7.41 4.35 18.95
N ALA A 15 -6.26 3.67 18.88
CA ALA A 15 -5.04 4.22 18.30
C ALA A 15 -5.23 4.55 16.80
N ALA A 16 -5.85 3.66 16.04
CA ALA A 16 -6.19 3.88 14.63
C ALA A 16 -7.17 5.05 14.47
N ALA A 17 -8.20 5.14 15.32
CA ALA A 17 -9.15 6.24 15.27
C ALA A 17 -8.50 7.60 15.60
N ARG A 18 -7.60 7.66 16.59
CA ARG A 18 -6.82 8.86 16.91
C ARG A 18 -5.84 9.23 15.80
N PHE A 19 -5.23 8.22 15.17
CA PHE A 19 -4.34 8.41 14.03
C PHE A 19 -5.08 9.04 12.85
N LEU A 20 -6.27 8.54 12.53
CA LEU A 20 -7.12 9.11 11.49
C LEU A 20 -7.53 10.56 11.83
N GLN A 21 -7.99 10.83 13.06
CA GLN A 21 -8.35 12.18 13.51
C GLN A 21 -7.21 13.20 13.39
N SER A 22 -5.97 12.76 13.64
CA SER A 22 -4.81 13.66 13.62
C SER A 22 -4.31 13.97 12.21
N HIS A 23 -4.61 13.10 11.23
CA HIS A 23 -4.11 13.21 9.86
C HIS A 23 -5.15 13.73 8.86
N ILE A 24 -6.43 13.53 9.14
CA ILE A 24 -7.53 13.99 8.30
C ILE A 24 -7.95 15.40 8.71
N LYS A 25 -7.96 16.30 7.73
CA LYS A 25 -8.57 17.62 7.89
C LYS A 25 -10.03 17.52 7.52
N GLY A 26 -10.93 17.61 8.49
CA GLY A 26 -12.36 17.58 8.24
C GLY A 26 -13.20 17.11 9.43
N GLN A 27 -14.49 16.90 9.17
CA GLN A 27 -15.42 16.40 10.17
C GLN A 27 -15.28 14.87 10.27
N ILE A 28 -14.71 14.41 11.39
CA ILE A 28 -14.63 13.00 11.75
C ILE A 28 -15.53 12.77 12.96
N GLU A 29 -16.36 11.73 12.87
CA GLU A 29 -17.13 11.24 14.00
C GLU A 29 -16.62 9.84 14.38
N VAL A 30 -16.22 9.67 15.64
CA VAL A 30 -15.77 8.36 16.16
C VAL A 30 -16.83 7.78 17.07
N HIS A 31 -17.32 6.59 16.71
CA HIS A 31 -18.29 5.82 17.47
C HIS A 31 -17.66 4.48 17.86
N GLY A 32 -16.92 4.47 18.96
CA GLY A 32 -16.20 3.27 19.44
C GLY A 32 -15.26 2.72 18.37
N ASN A 33 -15.57 1.53 17.84
CA ASN A 33 -14.79 0.87 16.79
C ASN A 33 -15.18 1.29 15.36
N GLN A 34 -15.98 2.33 15.19
CA GLN A 34 -16.36 2.86 13.88
C GLN A 34 -15.98 4.33 13.75
N VAL A 35 -15.44 4.72 12.60
CA VAL A 35 -15.16 6.11 12.25
C VAL A 35 -16.00 6.50 11.05
N GLN A 36 -16.65 7.66 11.10
CA GLN A 36 -17.44 8.19 9.99
C GLN A 36 -16.80 9.47 9.46
N LEU A 37 -16.74 9.61 8.15
CA LEU A 37 -16.10 10.74 7.48
C LEU A 37 -16.66 10.96 6.05
N GLY A 38 -16.23 12.02 5.36
CA GLY A 38 -16.67 12.33 3.99
C GLY A 38 -16.15 11.33 2.94
N ASP A 39 -16.95 11.04 1.91
CA ASP A 39 -16.54 10.13 0.80
C ASP A 39 -15.32 10.62 0.03
N GLU A 40 -15.13 11.94 -0.04
CA GLU A 40 -13.99 12.56 -0.71
C GLU A 40 -12.63 12.13 -0.13
N GLN A 41 -12.62 11.64 1.11
CA GLN A 41 -11.40 11.23 1.80
C GLN A 41 -11.19 9.71 1.82
N ALA A 42 -11.99 8.93 1.11
CA ALA A 42 -11.89 7.48 1.08
C ALA A 42 -10.49 6.96 0.69
N SER A 43 -9.88 7.59 -0.33
CA SER A 43 -8.54 7.23 -0.79
C SER A 43 -7.46 7.55 0.24
N GLU A 44 -7.58 8.70 0.91
CA GLU A 44 -6.62 9.14 1.93
C GLU A 44 -6.70 8.26 3.19
N VAL A 45 -7.92 7.98 3.67
CA VAL A 45 -8.17 7.08 4.80
C VAL A 45 -7.59 5.69 4.54
N LYS A 46 -7.82 5.15 3.34
CA LYS A 46 -7.28 3.84 2.97
C LYS A 46 -5.75 3.82 3.06
N LEU A 47 -5.09 4.87 2.56
CA LEU A 47 -3.64 5.00 2.63
C LEU A 47 -3.14 5.13 4.07
N LEU A 48 -3.81 5.95 4.88
CA LEU A 48 -3.47 6.15 6.30
C LEU A 48 -3.60 4.84 7.09
N LEU A 49 -4.67 4.07 6.87
CA LEU A 49 -4.84 2.76 7.50
C LEU A 49 -3.74 1.77 7.08
N HIS A 50 -3.36 1.74 5.80
CA HIS A 50 -2.23 0.91 5.37
C HIS A 50 -0.91 1.31 6.04
N LYS A 51 -0.67 2.61 6.24
CA LYS A 51 0.52 3.10 6.97
C LYS A 51 0.47 2.72 8.44
N PHE A 52 -0.68 2.88 9.09
CA PHE A 52 -0.89 2.50 10.48
C PHE A 52 -0.63 1.01 10.70
N LEU A 53 -1.22 0.13 9.87
CA LEU A 53 -1.02 -1.32 9.97
C LEU A 53 0.47 -1.70 9.83
N ARG A 54 1.21 -1.06 8.92
CA ARG A 54 2.65 -1.32 8.78
C ARG A 54 3.46 -0.84 9.98
N ARG A 55 3.09 0.30 10.56
CA ARG A 55 3.77 0.88 11.73
C ARG A 55 3.62 0.02 12.97
N GLU A 56 2.42 -0.51 13.21
CA GLU A 56 2.11 -1.39 14.34
C GLU A 56 2.51 -2.86 14.11
N GLY A 57 3.12 -3.19 12.97
CA GLY A 57 3.50 -4.57 12.65
C GLY A 57 2.31 -5.50 12.35
N LEU A 58 1.12 -4.95 12.08
CA LEU A 58 -0.11 -5.66 11.74
C LEU A 58 -0.13 -6.11 10.27
N THR A 59 0.94 -6.76 9.82
CA THR A 59 1.11 -7.22 8.43
C THR A 59 0.17 -8.35 8.03
N GLY A 60 -0.40 -9.05 9.03
CA GLY A 60 -1.45 -10.05 8.86
C GLY A 60 -2.85 -9.47 8.65
N TYR A 61 -2.99 -8.14 8.49
CA TYR A 61 -4.25 -7.47 8.23
C TYR A 61 -4.22 -6.68 6.93
N ARG A 62 -5.35 -6.63 6.25
CA ARG A 62 -5.57 -5.84 5.03
C ARG A 62 -6.75 -4.89 5.17
N VAL A 63 -6.66 -3.79 4.44
CA VAL A 63 -7.71 -2.79 4.32
C VAL A 63 -8.55 -3.07 3.07
N LEU A 64 -9.84 -3.34 3.25
CA LEU A 64 -10.82 -3.50 2.17
C LEU A 64 -11.70 -2.27 2.10
N SER A 65 -12.02 -1.81 0.90
CA SER A 65 -12.99 -0.74 0.66
C SER A 65 -14.09 -1.29 -0.24
N GLN A 66 -15.34 -1.29 0.26
CA GLN A 66 -16.51 -1.75 -0.46
C GLN A 66 -17.68 -0.79 -0.21
N ALA A 67 -18.25 -0.23 -1.27
CA ALA A 67 -19.49 0.55 -1.25
C ALA A 67 -19.54 1.66 -0.16
N GLY A 68 -18.46 2.43 -0.01
CA GLY A 68 -18.40 3.50 1.01
C GLY A 68 -18.08 3.01 2.42
N ILE A 69 -17.68 1.75 2.58
CA ILE A 69 -17.25 1.17 3.86
C ILE A 69 -15.81 0.65 3.72
N ILE A 70 -14.93 1.14 4.59
CA ILE A 70 -13.56 0.65 4.75
C ILE A 70 -13.50 -0.28 5.95
N ARG A 71 -13.00 -1.49 5.78
CA ARG A 71 -12.95 -2.53 6.81
C ARG A 71 -11.54 -3.08 6.91
N ILE A 72 -11.09 -3.32 8.13
CA ILE A 72 -9.85 -4.06 8.36
C ILE A 72 -10.22 -5.53 8.52
N THR A 73 -9.58 -6.40 7.75
CA THR A 73 -9.80 -7.85 7.79
C THR A 73 -8.47 -8.57 7.89
N PRO A 74 -8.38 -9.69 8.62
CA PRO A 74 -7.19 -10.52 8.58
C PRO A 74 -6.93 -10.95 7.14
N ASP A 75 -5.70 -10.75 6.68
CA ASP A 75 -5.25 -11.23 5.39
C ASP A 75 -4.96 -12.73 5.56
N ASN A 76 -5.91 -13.57 5.16
CA ASN A 76 -5.80 -15.04 5.23
C ASN A 76 -4.78 -15.61 4.21
N ARG A 77 -3.78 -14.81 3.82
CA ARG A 77 -2.63 -15.30 3.09
C ARG A 77 -1.70 -15.95 4.09
N GLU A 78 -1.86 -17.25 4.29
CA GLU A 78 -0.78 -18.12 4.75
C GLU A 78 0.38 -18.03 3.76
N ARG A 79 1.22 -16.98 3.80
CA ARG A 79 2.58 -17.01 3.27
C ARG A 79 3.46 -15.97 3.97
N PRO A 80 4.59 -16.38 4.57
CA PRO A 80 5.60 -15.45 5.03
C PRO A 80 6.08 -14.64 3.82
N HIS A 81 5.74 -13.36 3.76
CA HIS A 81 6.49 -12.44 2.91
C HIS A 81 7.83 -12.23 3.60
N GLU A 82 8.82 -12.99 3.16
CA GLU A 82 10.20 -12.52 3.16
C GLU A 82 10.20 -11.03 2.80
N GLN A 83 10.82 -10.25 3.68
CA GLN A 83 11.20 -8.87 3.37
C GLN A 83 11.80 -8.89 1.96
N PRO A 84 11.41 -7.97 1.05
CA PRO A 84 12.30 -7.69 -0.06
C PRO A 84 13.57 -7.18 0.59
N ARG A 85 14.59 -8.04 0.65
CA ARG A 85 15.96 -7.58 0.84
C ARG A 85 16.13 -6.51 -0.23
N ASP A 86 16.54 -5.34 0.23
CA ASP A 86 16.97 -4.22 -0.59
C ASP A 86 18.06 -4.73 -1.54
N ASP A 87 17.64 -5.33 -2.66
CA ASP A 87 18.54 -5.74 -3.74
C ASP A 87 18.81 -4.47 -4.52
N LYS A 88 19.93 -3.87 -4.14
CA LYS A 88 20.53 -2.72 -4.79
C LYS A 88 20.42 -2.86 -6.30
N VAL A 89 19.67 -1.94 -6.88
CA VAL A 89 19.63 -1.59 -8.30
C VAL A 89 21.03 -1.62 -8.93
N ARG A 90 21.36 -2.65 -9.73
CA ARG A 90 22.34 -2.67 -10.83
C ARG A 90 22.04 -3.90 -11.69
N GLY A 91 21.78 -3.88 -12.98
CA GLY A 91 21.69 -2.90 -14.04
C GLY A 91 21.28 -3.69 -15.30
N VAL A 92 20.63 -3.00 -16.23
CA VAL A 92 20.46 -3.31 -17.67
C VAL A 92 20.67 -4.76 -18.13
N ALA A 93 19.63 -5.34 -18.75
CA ALA A 93 19.67 -6.64 -19.42
C ALA A 93 20.90 -6.77 -20.35
N PRO A 94 21.55 -7.95 -20.42
CA PRO A 94 22.61 -8.18 -21.40
C PRO A 94 22.03 -8.07 -22.80
N PHE A 95 22.46 -7.07 -23.58
CA PHE A 95 22.17 -7.00 -25.00
C PHE A 95 22.83 -8.19 -25.72
N PRO A 96 22.19 -8.77 -26.76
CA PRO A 96 22.82 -9.79 -27.58
C PRO A 96 24.03 -9.21 -28.34
N PRO A 97 25.10 -9.98 -28.58
CA PRO A 97 26.21 -9.51 -29.39
C PRO A 97 25.73 -9.26 -30.82
N LEU A 98 25.87 -8.02 -31.28
CA LEU A 98 25.66 -7.66 -32.68
C LEU A 98 26.79 -8.31 -33.51
N SER A 99 26.44 -9.27 -34.36
CA SER A 99 27.33 -9.79 -35.41
C SER A 99 27.91 -8.63 -36.20
N GLN A 100 29.21 -8.38 -36.04
CA GLN A 100 29.94 -7.46 -36.92
C GLN A 100 30.32 -8.18 -38.21
N GLU A 101 29.33 -8.46 -39.06
CA GLU A 101 29.58 -8.53 -40.49
C GLU A 101 29.82 -7.10 -40.98
N ARG A 102 31.08 -6.66 -40.93
CA ARG A 102 31.55 -5.49 -41.66
C ARG A 102 31.57 -5.84 -43.14
N LEU A 103 30.54 -5.42 -43.87
CA LEU A 103 30.59 -5.35 -45.34
C LEU A 103 31.81 -4.50 -45.77
N PRO A 104 32.54 -4.89 -46.82
CA PRO A 104 33.76 -4.22 -47.25
C PRO A 104 33.43 -2.89 -47.93
N LEU A 105 34.13 -1.82 -47.54
CA LEU A 105 34.15 -0.58 -48.30
C LEU A 105 35.37 -0.60 -49.23
N MET A 106 35.09 -0.59 -50.53
CA MET A 106 36.05 -0.43 -51.62
C MET A 106 36.98 0.77 -51.39
N ASN A 107 38.28 0.60 -51.67
CA ASN A 107 39.11 1.67 -52.20
C ASN A 107 39.44 1.34 -53.66
N VAL A 108 38.93 2.18 -54.56
CA VAL A 108 39.27 2.26 -55.97
C VAL A 108 40.09 3.54 -56.16
N VAL A 109 41.19 3.39 -56.92
CA VAL A 109 42.24 4.34 -57.34
C VAL A 109 43.42 4.48 -56.39
#